data_AF-A0A352RZW8-F1
#
_entry.id   AF-A0A352RZW8-F1
#
_cell.length_a   1.000
_cell.length_b   1.000
_cell.length_c   1.000
_cell.angle_alpha   90.00
_cell.angle_beta   90.00
_cell.angle_gamma   90.00
#
_symmetry.space_group_name_H-M   'P 1'
#
loop_
_entity.id
_entity.type
_entity.pdbx_description
1 polymer ?
#
loop_
_entity_poly.entity_id
_entity_poly.type
_entity_poly.pdbx_seq_one_letter_code
_entity_poly.pdbx_strand_id
1 'polypeptide(L)'
;RSRLIRLPHVLLQLPLLPEVAHIDALRACHMNRAGDLCTAGSDSVYAFFFACRLDDVDAVCARVFQRPMGDMFQGDLRSGDNESIAATLSELEADIQAYPPPDYTRWLAQEPSSHTEPSDAPTEASPTTPAPAQTLPLIAPRRAQGGGGPRALPRHHPVPLKPLR
;
A
#
# COMPACT_ATOMS: atom_id res chain seq x y z
N ARG A 1 -26.86 28.73 9.07
CA ARG A 1 -27.55 27.43 9.23
C ARG A 1 -26.53 26.33 8.92
N SER A 2 -25.93 25.71 9.93
CA SER A 2 -25.09 24.53 9.75
C SER A 2 -26.00 23.33 9.47
N ARG A 3 -25.72 22.57 8.41
CA ARG A 3 -26.40 21.30 8.12
C ARG A 3 -25.51 20.19 8.66
N LEU A 4 -26.08 19.29 9.47
CA LEU A 4 -25.38 18.09 9.92
C LEU A 4 -25.12 17.20 8.70
N ILE A 5 -23.87 17.11 8.27
CA ILE A 5 -23.44 16.18 7.24
C ILE A 5 -23.03 14.90 7.97
N ARG A 6 -23.79 13.82 7.79
CA ARG A 6 -23.37 12.49 8.24
C ARG A 6 -22.38 11.93 7.23
N LEU A 7 -21.10 12.04 7.54
CA LEU A 7 -20.04 11.45 6.74
C LEU A 7 -19.92 9.96 7.10
N PRO A 8 -19.90 9.06 6.10
CA PRO A 8 -19.65 7.64 6.33
C PRO A 8 -18.23 7.46 6.87
N HIS A 9 -18.03 6.40 7.64
CA HIS A 9 -16.74 6.05 8.20
C HIS A 9 -16.66 4.53 8.29
N VAL A 10 -15.44 4.02 8.19
CA VAL A 10 -15.19 2.57 8.22
C VAL A 10 -14.13 2.29 9.27
N LEU A 11 -14.39 1.28 10.09
CA LEU A 11 -13.39 0.65 10.94
C LEU A 11 -13.00 -0.68 10.31
N LEU A 12 -11.70 -0.90 10.19
CA LEU A 12 -11.11 -2.18 9.83
C LEU A 12 -10.47 -2.81 11.05
N GLN A 13 -10.72 -4.10 11.21
CA GLN A 13 -9.92 -4.98 12.04
C GLN A 13 -9.12 -5.90 11.11
N LEU A 14 -7.81 -5.90 11.29
CA LEU A 14 -6.85 -6.57 10.43
C LEU A 14 -6.05 -7.57 11.27
N PRO A 15 -6.50 -8.84 11.37
CA PRO A 15 -5.77 -9.87 12.10
C PRO A 15 -4.39 -10.09 11.47
N LEU A 16 -3.34 -9.97 12.28
CA LEU A 16 -1.96 -10.12 11.81
C LEU A 16 -1.62 -11.57 11.54
N LEU A 17 -0.73 -11.81 10.59
CA LEU A 17 -0.06 -13.10 10.47
C LEU A 17 0.81 -13.35 11.73
N PRO A 18 0.92 -14.61 12.21
CA PRO A 18 1.65 -14.93 13.43
C PRO A 18 3.16 -14.62 13.33
N GLU A 19 3.69 -14.50 12.12
CA GLU A 19 5.10 -14.17 11.85
C GLU A 19 5.37 -12.66 11.81
N VAL A 20 4.31 -11.83 11.80
CA VAL A 20 4.40 -10.38 11.59
C VAL A 20 4.21 -9.65 12.90
N ALA A 21 5.19 -8.83 13.27
CA ALA A 21 5.08 -8.00 14.46
C ALA A 21 4.16 -6.79 14.22
N HIS A 22 3.41 -6.38 15.25
CA HIS A 22 2.56 -5.19 15.21
C HIS A 22 3.33 -3.94 14.74
N ILE A 23 4.57 -3.77 15.19
CA ILE A 23 5.42 -2.64 14.81
C ILE A 23 5.64 -2.56 13.30
N ASP A 24 5.77 -3.71 12.63
CA ASP A 24 6.05 -3.78 11.21
C ASP A 24 4.80 -3.44 10.39
N ALA A 25 3.63 -3.88 10.84
CA ALA A 25 2.35 -3.52 10.23
C ALA A 25 2.01 -2.04 10.44
N LEU A 26 2.26 -1.49 11.64
CA LEU A 26 2.09 -0.07 11.93
C LEU A 26 3.04 0.79 11.10
N ARG A 27 4.31 0.39 10.94
CA ARG A 27 5.27 1.08 10.06
C ARG A 27 4.88 1.02 8.60
N ALA A 28 4.28 -0.09 8.15
CA ALA A 28 3.80 -0.18 6.78
C ALA A 28 2.59 0.72 6.51
N CYS A 29 1.95 1.26 7.56
CA CYS A 29 0.70 2.00 7.49
C CYS A 29 0.94 3.52 7.60
N HIS A 30 0.85 4.23 6.49
CA HIS A 30 0.99 5.69 6.44
C HIS A 30 -0.35 6.40 6.27
N MET A 31 -0.88 6.89 7.39
CA MET A 31 -2.08 7.71 7.43
C MET A 31 -1.74 9.16 7.06
N ASN A 32 -2.10 9.57 5.85
CA ASN A 32 -1.73 10.89 5.31
C ASN A 32 -2.89 11.91 5.38
N ARG A 33 -4.06 11.50 5.87
CA ARG A 33 -5.27 12.32 5.92
C ARG A 33 -5.72 12.53 7.36
N ALA A 34 -6.02 13.80 7.69
CA ALA A 34 -6.53 14.15 9.01
C ALA A 34 -7.86 13.43 9.29
N GLY A 35 -7.92 12.75 10.43
CA GLY A 35 -9.08 11.98 10.88
C GLY A 35 -8.97 10.47 10.68
N ASP A 36 -7.99 10.00 9.89
CA ASP A 36 -7.69 8.58 9.78
C ASP A 36 -6.75 8.17 10.93
N LEU A 37 -6.99 7.00 11.52
CA LEU A 37 -6.31 6.52 12.71
C LEU A 37 -5.88 5.07 12.48
N CYS A 38 -4.74 4.68 13.05
CA CYS A 38 -4.26 3.31 13.05
C CYS A 38 -3.68 2.98 14.43
N THR A 39 -4.06 1.83 14.98
CA THR A 39 -3.57 1.35 16.28
C THR A 39 -3.39 -0.16 16.27
N ALA A 40 -2.48 -0.66 17.11
CA ALA A 40 -2.35 -2.08 17.38
C ALA A 40 -3.25 -2.48 18.56
N GLY A 41 -3.87 -3.65 18.45
CA GLY A 41 -4.48 -4.40 19.56
C GLY A 41 -3.62 -5.60 19.94
N SER A 42 -4.25 -6.66 20.46
CA SER A 42 -3.55 -7.85 20.96
C SER A 42 -2.93 -8.71 19.84
N ASP A 43 -3.69 -9.04 18.80
CA ASP A 43 -3.24 -9.85 17.63
C ASP A 43 -3.61 -9.20 16.28
N SER A 44 -4.18 -8.01 16.33
CA SER A 44 -4.83 -7.35 15.20
C SER A 44 -4.42 -5.89 15.15
N VAL A 45 -4.39 -5.32 13.94
CA VAL A 45 -4.27 -3.88 13.73
C VAL A 45 -5.65 -3.32 13.39
N TYR A 46 -5.99 -2.19 14.01
CA TYR A 46 -7.26 -1.50 13.79
C TYR A 46 -7.00 -0.21 13.03
N ALA A 47 -7.67 -0.04 11.88
CA ALA A 47 -7.57 1.15 11.06
C ALA A 47 -8.94 1.80 10.90
N PHE A 48 -9.05 3.07 11.28
CA PHE A 48 -10.28 3.85 11.13
C PHE A 48 -10.09 4.89 10.03
N PHE A 49 -11.01 4.89 9.06
CA PHE A 49 -11.02 5.82 7.94
C PHE A 49 -12.21 6.78 8.05
N PHE A 50 -11.91 8.06 8.20
CA PHE A 50 -12.91 9.10 8.30
C PHE A 50 -13.41 9.53 6.92
N ALA A 51 -14.72 9.77 6.77
CA ALA A 51 -15.33 10.17 5.48
C ALA A 51 -15.06 9.16 4.35
N CYS A 52 -14.88 7.88 4.69
CA CYS A 52 -14.64 6.78 3.77
C CYS A 52 -15.90 5.92 3.63
N ARG A 53 -16.19 5.45 2.41
CA ARG A 53 -17.27 4.50 2.14
C ARG A 53 -16.70 3.09 2.08
N LEU A 54 -17.52 2.10 2.41
CA LEU A 54 -17.11 0.69 2.39
C LEU A 54 -16.59 0.24 1.01
N ASP A 55 -17.17 0.76 -0.07
CA ASP A 55 -16.76 0.48 -1.46
C ASP A 55 -15.36 1.01 -1.82
N ASP A 56 -14.90 2.05 -1.12
CA ASP A 56 -13.62 2.72 -1.39
C ASP A 56 -12.47 2.14 -0.55
N VAL A 57 -12.76 1.27 0.42
CA VAL A 57 -11.81 0.77 1.42
C VAL A 57 -10.60 0.11 0.77
N ASP A 58 -10.78 -0.73 -0.25
CA ASP A 58 -9.69 -1.40 -0.93
C ASP A 58 -8.71 -0.41 -1.57
N ALA A 59 -9.26 0.63 -2.21
CA ALA A 59 -8.45 1.67 -2.84
C ALA A 59 -7.71 2.52 -1.80
N VAL A 60 -8.35 2.79 -0.66
CA VAL A 60 -7.71 3.49 0.46
C VAL A 60 -6.60 2.63 1.05
N CYS A 61 -6.85 1.34 1.32
CA CYS A 61 -5.85 0.42 1.86
C CYS A 61 -4.63 0.30 0.95
N ALA A 62 -4.83 0.15 -0.36
CA ALA A 62 -3.74 0.12 -1.33
C ALA A 62 -2.88 1.40 -1.35
N ARG A 63 -3.42 2.52 -0.88
CA ARG A 63 -2.70 3.80 -0.77
C ARG A 63 -2.02 3.98 0.59
N VAL A 64 -2.66 3.56 1.68
CA VAL A 64 -2.13 3.77 3.04
C VAL A 64 -1.11 2.72 3.44
N PHE A 65 -1.21 1.49 2.94
CA PHE A 65 -0.25 0.44 3.22
C PHE A 65 0.83 0.39 2.13
N GLN A 66 2.09 0.57 2.53
CA GLN A 66 3.23 0.48 1.62
C GLN A 66 3.54 -0.96 1.17
N ARG A 67 3.01 -1.95 1.88
CA ARG A 67 3.15 -3.38 1.58
C ARG A 67 1.79 -4.01 1.28
N PRO A 68 1.73 -5.06 0.45
CA PRO A 68 0.49 -5.78 0.19
C PRO A 68 -0.13 -6.29 1.49
N MET A 69 -1.45 -6.11 1.65
CA MET A 69 -2.18 -6.54 2.84
C MET A 69 -2.01 -8.04 3.12
N GLY A 70 -2.00 -8.86 2.06
CA GLY A 70 -1.86 -10.32 2.18
C GLY A 70 -0.50 -10.80 2.71
N ASP A 71 0.52 -9.95 2.73
CA ASP A 71 1.84 -10.29 3.29
C ASP A 71 1.90 -10.04 4.81
N MET A 72 0.91 -9.32 5.37
CA MET A 72 0.91 -8.89 6.77
C MET A 72 -0.31 -9.38 7.55
N PHE A 73 -1.44 -9.55 6.87
CA PHE A 73 -2.73 -9.82 7.49
C PHE A 73 -3.33 -11.12 6.94
N GLN A 74 -4.02 -11.84 7.83
CA GLN A 74 -4.76 -13.06 7.46
C GLN A 74 -6.05 -12.74 6.69
N GLY A 75 -6.56 -11.52 6.84
CA GLY A 75 -7.77 -11.02 6.21
C GLY A 75 -8.16 -9.67 6.81
N ASP A 76 -9.39 -9.25 6.57
CA ASP A 76 -9.93 -8.00 7.07
C ASP A 76 -11.43 -8.13 7.42
N LEU A 77 -11.81 -7.57 8.56
CA LEU A 77 -13.19 -7.38 8.95
C LEU A 77 -13.55 -5.90 8.81
N ARG A 78 -14.61 -5.60 8.07
CA ARG A 78 -15.02 -4.23 7.74
C ARG A 78 -16.33 -3.86 8.41
N SER A 79 -16.29 -2.85 9.26
CA SER A 79 -17.45 -2.29 9.95
C SER A 79 -17.74 -0.89 9.41
N GLY A 80 -18.89 -0.71 8.74
CA GLY A 80 -19.25 0.55 8.04
C GLY A 80 -20.45 1.29 8.64
N ASP A 81 -21.06 0.73 9.67
CA ASP A 81 -22.20 1.31 10.39
C ASP A 81 -21.85 1.50 11.87
N ASN A 82 -22.61 2.35 12.57
CA ASN A 82 -22.26 2.73 13.92
C ASN A 82 -22.37 1.57 14.92
N GLU A 83 -23.28 0.62 14.69
CA GLU A 83 -23.50 -0.51 15.58
C GLU A 83 -22.35 -1.52 15.47
N SER A 84 -21.98 -1.91 14.25
CA SER A 84 -20.83 -2.81 14.02
C SER A 84 -19.52 -2.20 14.50
N ILE A 85 -19.32 -0.89 14.28
CA ILE A 85 -18.13 -0.17 14.78
C ILE A 85 -18.11 -0.16 16.31
N ALA A 86 -19.22 0.16 16.96
CA ALA A 86 -19.30 0.16 18.43
C ALA A 86 -19.07 -1.23 19.03
N ALA A 87 -19.62 -2.29 18.41
CA ALA A 87 -19.37 -3.67 18.83
C ALA A 87 -17.88 -4.03 18.73
N THR A 88 -17.25 -3.75 17.59
CA THR A 88 -15.81 -4.01 17.37
C THR A 88 -14.93 -3.25 18.38
N LEU A 89 -15.26 -1.98 18.66
CA LEU A 89 -14.53 -1.18 19.65
C LEU A 89 -14.72 -1.71 21.09
N SER A 90 -15.90 -2.23 21.41
CA SER A 90 -16.16 -2.83 22.73
C SER A 90 -15.34 -4.10 22.94
N GLU A 91 -15.20 -4.91 21.88
CA GLU A 91 -14.33 -6.10 21.88
C GLU A 91 -12.87 -5.70 22.06
N LEU A 92 -12.39 -4.72 21.30
CA LEU A 92 -11.03 -4.18 21.44
C LEU A 92 -10.78 -3.65 22.86
N GLU A 93 -11.74 -2.95 23.46
CA GLU A 93 -11.59 -2.45 24.83
C GLU A 93 -11.50 -3.59 25.84
N ALA A 94 -12.32 -4.64 25.70
CA ALA A 94 -12.23 -5.84 26.54
C ALA A 94 -10.87 -6.53 26.40
N ASP A 95 -10.35 -6.63 25.18
CA ASP A 95 -9.04 -7.21 24.89
C ASP A 95 -7.90 -6.41 25.51
N ILE A 96 -7.95 -5.08 25.41
CA ILE A 96 -6.95 -4.18 26.04
C ILE A 96 -6.95 -4.35 27.57
N GLN A 97 -8.11 -4.53 28.19
CA GLN A 97 -8.21 -4.76 29.64
C GLN A 97 -7.63 -6.12 30.03
N ALA A 98 -7.86 -7.16 29.22
CA ALA A 98 -7.34 -8.50 29.49
C ALA A 98 -5.82 -8.60 29.22
N TYR A 99 -5.36 -7.98 28.14
CA TYR A 99 -3.99 -8.02 27.65
C TYR A 99 -3.54 -6.61 27.23
N PRO A 100 -3.01 -5.82 28.17
CA PRO A 100 -2.57 -4.45 27.89
C PRO A 100 -1.56 -4.42 26.75
N PRO A 101 -1.81 -3.67 25.66
CA PRO A 101 -0.92 -3.63 24.52
C PRO A 101 0.40 -2.93 24.91
N PRO A 102 1.54 -3.41 24.38
CA PRO A 102 2.83 -2.77 24.61
C PRO A 102 2.89 -1.39 23.95
N ASP A 103 3.62 -0.46 24.58
CA ASP A 103 3.77 0.92 24.09
C ASP A 103 4.77 1.00 22.93
N TYR A 104 4.27 1.12 21.70
CA TYR A 104 5.10 1.21 20.49
C TYR A 104 5.65 2.61 20.17
N THR A 105 5.32 3.65 20.97
CA THR A 105 5.60 5.07 20.64
C THR A 105 7.07 5.32 20.33
N ARG A 106 8.00 4.77 21.11
CA ARG A 106 9.44 4.98 20.91
C ARG A 106 9.99 4.30 19.66
N TRP A 107 9.43 3.17 19.26
CA TRP A 107 9.88 2.43 18.08
C TRP A 107 9.33 3.01 16.78
N LEU A 108 8.14 3.62 16.83
CA LEU A 108 7.56 4.38 15.71
C LEU A 108 8.23 5.75 15.53
N ALA A 109 8.68 6.39 16.60
CA ALA A 109 9.39 7.68 16.52
C ALA A 109 10.80 7.57 15.87
N GLN A 110 11.35 6.37 15.75
CA GLN A 110 12.70 6.11 15.23
C GLN A 110 12.77 5.95 13.71
N GLU A 111 11.72 6.29 12.96
CA GLU A 111 11.68 6.21 11.50
C GLU A 111 13.04 6.61 10.88
N PRO A 112 13.82 5.67 10.33
CA PRO A 112 14.93 6.03 9.50
C PRO A 112 14.30 6.58 8.23
N SER A 113 14.22 7.90 8.15
CA SER A 113 13.88 8.64 6.94
C SER A 113 14.83 8.21 5.82
N SER A 114 14.51 7.12 5.15
CA SER A 114 15.06 6.74 3.86
C SER A 114 14.24 7.43 2.77
N HIS A 115 14.00 8.72 2.98
CA HIS A 115 13.96 9.64 1.86
C HIS A 115 15.43 9.93 1.53
N THR A 116 16.00 9.11 0.65
CA THR A 116 17.01 9.64 -0.25
C THR A 116 16.29 10.72 -1.06
N GLU A 117 16.29 11.95 -0.55
CA GLU A 117 16.22 13.12 -1.41
C GLU A 117 17.27 12.89 -2.52
N PRO A 118 16.89 12.91 -3.82
CA PRO A 118 17.90 13.10 -4.84
C PRO A 118 18.55 14.43 -4.49
N SER A 119 19.82 14.36 -4.10
CA SER A 119 20.69 15.51 -3.89
C SER A 119 20.71 16.31 -5.19
N ASP A 120 19.82 17.29 -5.29
CA ASP A 120 19.88 18.35 -6.27
C ASP A 120 20.50 19.56 -5.57
N ALA A 121 21.83 19.62 -5.64
CA ALA A 121 22.63 20.82 -5.35
C ALA A 121 24.03 20.64 -5.99
N PRO A 122 24.75 21.72 -6.33
CA PRO A 122 24.73 22.33 -7.64
C PRO A 122 26.09 22.16 -8.34
N THR A 123 26.12 21.74 -9.61
CA THR A 123 27.33 21.90 -10.42
C THR A 123 27.43 23.35 -10.86
N GLU A 124 28.18 24.12 -10.08
CA GLU A 124 28.60 25.47 -10.40
C GLU A 124 29.51 25.47 -11.63
N ALA A 125 29.34 26.51 -12.43
CA ALA A 125 29.83 26.71 -13.78
C ALA A 125 31.34 26.56 -13.96
N SER A 126 31.73 26.10 -15.15
CA SER A 126 32.84 26.73 -15.87
C SER A 126 32.48 26.93 -17.35
N PRO A 127 32.88 28.06 -17.96
CA PRO A 127 32.25 28.59 -19.17
C PRO A 127 32.98 28.21 -20.46
N THR A 128 32.32 28.51 -21.59
CA THR A 128 32.90 29.00 -22.87
C THR A 128 32.69 28.09 -24.11
N THR A 129 31.50 28.27 -24.74
CA THR A 129 31.27 28.57 -26.18
C THR A 129 31.59 27.49 -27.26
N PRO A 130 31.12 27.66 -28.52
CA PRO A 130 29.96 26.96 -29.10
C PRO A 130 30.33 25.98 -30.24
N ALA A 131 29.32 25.24 -30.72
CA ALA A 131 29.37 24.35 -31.88
C ALA A 131 30.01 24.98 -33.16
N PRO A 132 30.47 24.14 -34.10
CA PRO A 132 29.60 23.90 -35.26
C PRO A 132 29.56 22.44 -35.75
N ALA A 133 28.54 22.22 -36.58
CA ALA A 133 28.13 20.99 -37.22
C ALA A 133 29.12 20.45 -38.29
N GLN A 134 28.73 19.29 -38.86
CA GLN A 134 29.13 18.67 -40.16
C GLN A 134 30.06 17.43 -40.03
N THR A 135 29.92 16.29 -40.73
CA THR A 135 28.96 15.74 -41.72
C THR A 135 29.26 14.22 -41.82
N LEU A 136 28.25 13.41 -42.19
CA LEU A 136 28.31 11.94 -42.36
C LEU A 136 29.39 11.43 -43.35
N PRO A 137 29.72 10.13 -43.30
CA PRO A 137 29.30 9.32 -44.44
C PRO A 137 28.54 8.03 -44.08
N LEU A 138 27.33 7.97 -44.64
CA LEU A 138 26.68 6.84 -45.31
C LEU A 138 27.23 5.42 -45.07
N ILE A 139 26.55 4.66 -44.20
CA ILE A 139 26.45 3.21 -44.33
C ILE A 139 24.96 2.84 -44.31
N ALA A 140 24.48 2.35 -45.46
CA ALA A 140 23.12 1.90 -45.65
C ALA A 140 22.96 0.44 -45.18
N PRO A 141 21.95 0.11 -44.36
CA PRO A 141 21.42 -1.23 -44.30
C PRO A 141 20.28 -1.39 -45.31
N ARG A 142 20.38 -2.47 -46.09
CA ARG A 142 19.39 -2.90 -47.08
C ARG A 142 18.01 -3.04 -46.46
N ARG A 143 17.01 -2.46 -47.13
CA ARG A 143 15.60 -2.77 -46.93
C ARG A 143 15.25 -4.04 -47.71
N ALA A 144 14.74 -5.05 -47.02
CA ALA A 144 13.85 -6.05 -47.60
C ALA A 144 12.56 -6.06 -46.77
N GLN A 145 11.46 -5.78 -47.46
CA GLN A 145 10.10 -5.72 -46.94
C GLN A 145 9.53 -7.12 -46.70
N GLY A 146 8.53 -7.19 -45.82
CA GLY A 146 7.30 -7.91 -46.14
C GLY A 146 6.88 -8.97 -45.11
N GLY A 147 5.64 -8.85 -44.63
CA GLY A 147 4.89 -9.98 -44.07
C GLY A 147 4.24 -9.70 -42.73
N GLY A 148 3.13 -8.96 -42.73
CA GLY A 148 2.20 -8.97 -41.60
C GLY A 148 1.53 -10.34 -41.48
N GLY A 149 1.39 -10.81 -40.23
CA GLY A 149 0.63 -11.99 -39.86
C GLY A 149 0.43 -12.04 -38.34
N PRO A 150 -0.75 -12.43 -37.83
CA PRO A 150 -1.15 -12.19 -36.45
C PRO A 150 -0.40 -13.06 -35.44
N ARG A 151 -0.07 -12.43 -34.31
CA ARG A 151 0.59 -13.03 -33.13
C ARG A 151 -0.32 -14.12 -32.53
N ALA A 152 0.11 -15.36 -32.60
CA ALA A 152 -0.55 -16.51 -31.97
C ALA A 152 -0.55 -16.40 -30.44
N LEU A 153 -1.70 -16.71 -29.81
CA LEU A 153 -1.85 -16.84 -28.36
C LEU A 153 -1.07 -18.06 -27.83
N PRO A 154 -0.47 -17.99 -26.63
CA PRO A 154 0.21 -19.12 -26.01
C PRO A 154 -0.79 -20.25 -25.68
N ARG A 155 -0.44 -21.48 -26.07
CA ARG A 155 -1.24 -22.69 -25.83
C ARG A 155 -1.18 -23.09 -24.35
N HIS A 156 -2.34 -23.26 -23.74
CA HIS A 156 -2.51 -23.85 -22.40
C HIS A 156 -2.03 -25.31 -22.39
N HIS A 157 -1.23 -25.67 -21.38
CA HIS A 157 -0.79 -27.04 -21.12
C HIS A 157 -1.57 -27.59 -19.93
N PRO A 158 -2.37 -28.66 -20.07
CA PRO A 158 -3.08 -29.26 -18.94
C PRO A 158 -2.12 -30.12 -18.08
N VAL A 159 -2.17 -29.91 -16.77
CA VAL A 159 -1.42 -30.67 -15.75
C VAL A 159 -2.11 -32.03 -15.54
N PRO A 160 -1.37 -33.15 -15.51
CA PRO A 160 -1.97 -34.47 -15.31
C PRO A 160 -2.33 -34.70 -13.82
N LEU A 161 -3.60 -34.99 -13.55
CA LEU A 161 -4.07 -35.47 -12.24
C LEU A 161 -3.73 -36.96 -12.09
N LYS A 162 -3.01 -37.31 -11.03
CA LYS A 162 -2.77 -38.71 -10.60
C LYS A 162 -4.06 -39.28 -9.97
N PRO A 163 -4.47 -40.52 -10.28
CA PRO A 163 -5.53 -41.20 -9.55
C PRO A 163 -5.01 -41.69 -8.18
N LEU A 164 -5.73 -41.34 -7.12
CA LEU A 164 -5.62 -41.99 -5.81
C LEU A 164 -6.19 -43.40 -5.91
N ARG A 165 -5.46 -44.38 -5.39
CA ARG A 165 -5.87 -45.79 -5.25
C ARG A 165 -6.88 -45.96 -4.13
#